data_AF-A0A2W1LSK3-F1
#
_entry.id   AF-A0A2W1LSK3-F1
#
_cell.length_a   1.000
_cell.length_b   1.000
_cell.length_c   1.000
_cell.angle_alpha   90.00
_cell.angle_beta   90.00
_cell.angle_gamma   90.00
#
_symmetry.space_group_name_H-M   'P 1'
#
loop_
_entity.id
_entity.type
_entity.pdbx_description
1 polymer ?
#
loop_
_entity_poly.entity_id
_entity_poly.type
_entity_poly.pdbx_seq_one_letter_code
_entity_poly.pdbx_strand_id
1 'polypeptide(L)'
;MGDRETLIQRFKRYYEDNRVTAGVDSSFDDAYEALTYSIIDEVGNCAEREDLHSIRSIVREFDEIRSSVHGSNDSVKERFEAEYRKLH
;
A
#
# COMPACT_ATOMS: atom_id res chain seq x y z
N MET A 1 10.89 -20.12 1.92
CA MET A 1 10.22 -18.93 2.48
C MET A 1 9.55 -18.25 1.31
N GLY A 2 8.23 -18.36 1.19
CA GLY A 2 7.52 -17.59 0.16
C GLY A 2 7.59 -16.12 0.55
N ASP A 3 8.08 -15.26 -0.33
CA ASP A 3 8.08 -13.82 -0.13
C ASP A 3 6.63 -13.38 0.10
N ARG A 4 6.30 -13.04 1.35
CA ARG A 4 5.03 -12.38 1.66
C ARG A 4 5.05 -11.04 0.95
N GLU A 5 4.03 -10.78 0.16
CA GLU A 5 3.84 -9.47 -0.47
C GLU A 5 3.88 -8.38 0.62
N THR A 6 4.76 -7.40 0.44
CA THR A 6 4.89 -6.26 1.33
C THR A 6 3.73 -5.28 1.11
N LEU A 7 3.36 -4.49 2.12
CA LEU A 7 2.32 -3.46 1.98
C LEU A 7 2.65 -2.48 0.84
N ILE A 8 3.93 -2.17 0.59
CA ILE A 8 4.28 -1.28 -0.52
C ILE A 8 4.07 -1.94 -1.90
N GLN A 9 4.29 -3.25 -2.01
CA GLN A 9 3.97 -4.00 -3.24
C GLN A 9 2.46 -4.05 -3.45
N ARG A 10 1.70 -4.29 -2.38
CA ARG A 10 0.24 -4.29 -2.43
C ARG A 10 -0.32 -2.92 -2.81
N PHE A 11 0.24 -1.85 -2.24
CA PHE A 11 -0.14 -0.47 -2.57
C PHE A 11 0.10 -0.18 -4.06
N LYS A 12 1.26 -0.59 -4.58
CA LYS A 12 1.56 -0.45 -6.00
C LYS A 12 0.56 -1.22 -6.87
N ARG A 13 0.23 -2.47 -6.52
CA ARG A 13 -0.76 -3.26 -7.26
C ARG A 13 -2.12 -2.55 -7.30
N TYR A 14 -2.60 -2.04 -6.15
CA TYR A 14 -3.84 -1.26 -6.12
C TYR A 14 -3.76 0.02 -6.97
N TYR A 15 -2.60 0.68 -7.00
CA TYR A 15 -2.40 1.84 -7.87
C TYR A 15 -2.51 1.44 -9.34
N GLU A 16 -1.80 0.40 -9.77
CA GLU A 16 -1.82 -0.07 -11.17
C GLU A 16 -3.24 -0.48 -11.59
N ASP A 17 -3.97 -1.22 -10.74
CA ASP A 17 -5.35 -1.63 -10.99
C ASP A 17 -6.29 -0.43 -11.21
N ASN A 18 -6.17 0.60 -10.35
CA ASN A 18 -6.98 1.82 -10.49
C ASN A 18 -6.51 2.71 -11.66
N ARG A 19 -5.22 2.70 -11.99
CA ARG A 19 -4.64 3.54 -13.04
C ARG A 19 -5.11 3.18 -14.43
N VAL A 20 -5.58 1.95 -14.64
CA VAL A 20 -6.23 1.50 -15.88
C VAL A 20 -7.51 2.32 -16.18
N THR A 21 -8.22 2.78 -15.15
CA THR A 21 -9.57 3.36 -15.30
C THR A 21 -9.69 4.81 -14.84
N ALA A 22 -8.72 5.33 -14.09
CA ALA A 22 -8.76 6.67 -13.50
C ALA A 22 -7.46 7.47 -13.71
N GLY A 23 -7.51 8.76 -13.34
CA GLY A 23 -6.36 9.66 -13.39
C GLY A 23 -5.34 9.39 -12.28
N VAL A 24 -4.11 9.91 -12.43
CA VAL A 24 -2.99 9.67 -11.50
C VAL A 24 -3.37 9.93 -10.04
N ASP A 25 -3.95 11.10 -9.74
CA ASP A 25 -4.26 11.49 -8.37
C ASP A 25 -5.37 10.63 -7.77
N SER A 26 -6.48 10.41 -8.50
CA SER A 26 -7.57 9.54 -8.03
C SER A 26 -7.09 8.10 -7.82
N SER A 27 -6.30 7.54 -8.75
CA SER A 27 -5.78 6.18 -8.61
C SER A 27 -4.84 6.03 -7.41
N PHE A 28 -4.11 7.09 -7.04
CA PHE A 28 -3.23 7.08 -5.87
C PHE A 28 -4.03 7.12 -4.58
N ASP A 29 -5.00 8.02 -4.49
CA ASP A 29 -5.88 8.14 -3.32
C ASP A 29 -6.71 6.86 -3.11
N ASP A 30 -7.32 6.35 -4.17
CA ASP A 30 -8.12 5.11 -4.16
C ASP A 30 -7.26 3.90 -3.73
N ALA A 31 -6.02 3.82 -4.22
CA ALA A 31 -5.10 2.75 -3.85
C ALA A 31 -4.65 2.84 -2.39
N TYR A 32 -4.48 4.06 -1.86
CA TYR A 32 -4.12 4.27 -0.46
C TYR A 32 -5.28 3.95 0.48
N GLU A 33 -6.51 4.28 0.08
CA GLU A 33 -7.73 3.89 0.79
C GLU A 33 -7.89 2.35 0.80
N ALA A 34 -7.75 1.70 -0.36
CA ALA A 34 -7.80 0.24 -0.48
C ALA A 34 -6.72 -0.46 0.38
N LEU A 35 -5.50 0.08 0.40
CA LEU A 35 -4.43 -0.41 1.27
C LEU A 35 -4.84 -0.33 2.74
N THR A 36 -5.36 0.82 3.17
CA THR A 36 -5.77 1.07 4.55
C THR A 36 -6.85 0.10 5.00
N TYR A 37 -7.88 -0.14 4.16
CA TYR A 37 -8.88 -1.16 4.46
C TYR A 37 -8.28 -2.56 4.58
N SER A 38 -7.39 -2.95 3.64
CA SER A 38 -6.75 -4.26 3.68
C SER A 38 -5.95 -4.50 4.96
N ILE A 39 -5.34 -3.45 5.51
CA ILE A 39 -4.58 -3.49 6.77
C ILE A 39 -5.53 -3.70 7.96
N ILE A 40 -6.69 -3.04 7.98
CA ILE A 40 -7.68 -3.21 9.06
C ILE A 40 -8.13 -4.66 9.13
N ASP A 41 -8.49 -5.26 7.99
CA ASP A 41 -8.90 -6.66 7.91
C ASP A 41 -7.75 -7.61 8.33
N GLU A 42 -6.53 -7.34 7.88
CA GLU A 42 -5.37 -8.17 8.20
C GLU A 42 -5.00 -8.10 9.68
N VAL A 43 -5.05 -6.91 10.29
CA VAL A 43 -4.85 -6.72 11.73
C VAL A 43 -5.96 -7.40 12.53
N GLY A 44 -7.21 -7.31 12.08
CA GLY A 44 -8.35 -8.02 12.70
C GLY A 44 -8.12 -9.53 12.74
N ASN A 45 -7.76 -10.12 11.60
CA ASN A 45 -7.43 -11.55 11.50
C ASN A 45 -6.23 -11.95 12.37
N CYS A 46 -5.20 -11.10 12.47
CA CYS A 46 -4.07 -11.35 13.36
C CYS A 46 -4.47 -11.26 14.85
N ALA A 47 -5.37 -10.34 15.21
CA ALA A 47 -5.85 -10.17 16.57
C ALA A 47 -6.67 -11.39 17.04
N GLU A 48 -7.55 -11.93 16.18
CA GLU A 48 -8.28 -13.18 16.45
C GLU A 48 -7.34 -14.38 16.69
N ARG A 49 -6.15 -14.35 16.09
CA ARG A 49 -5.11 -15.38 16.23
C ARG A 49 -4.09 -15.11 17.33
N GLU A 50 -4.26 -14.01 18.08
CA GLU A 50 -3.31 -13.54 19.09
C GLU A 50 -1.88 -13.30 18.55
N ASP A 51 -1.74 -13.05 17.23
CA ASP A 51 -0.46 -12.89 16.56
C ASP A 51 0.02 -11.42 16.61
N LEU A 52 0.45 -11.00 17.80
CA LEU A 52 0.97 -9.65 18.04
C LEU A 52 2.24 -9.34 17.22
N HIS A 53 2.99 -10.37 16.82
CA HIS A 53 4.20 -10.19 16.01
C HIS A 53 3.83 -9.70 14.61
N SER A 54 2.85 -10.36 13.97
CA SER A 54 2.34 -9.93 12.67
C SER A 54 1.70 -8.55 12.74
N ILE A 55 0.91 -8.25 13.78
CA ILE A 55 0.33 -6.90 13.96
C ILE A 55 1.42 -5.83 14.02
N ARG A 56 2.46 -6.05 14.83
CA ARG A 56 3.58 -5.11 14.95
C ARG A 56 4.31 -4.93 13.62
N SER A 57 4.47 -6.00 12.84
CA SER A 57 5.10 -5.94 11.51
C SER A 57 4.27 -5.09 10.54
N ILE A 58 2.96 -5.32 10.47
CA ILE A 58 2.03 -4.59 9.60
C ILE A 58 2.01 -3.10 9.96
N VAL A 59 1.86 -2.78 11.25
CA VAL A 59 1.82 -1.39 11.73
C VAL A 59 3.12 -0.65 11.42
N ARG A 60 4.27 -1.31 11.62
CA ARG A 60 5.57 -0.70 11.30
C ARG A 60 5.70 -0.37 9.82
N GLU A 61 5.36 -1.31 8.95
CA GLU A 61 5.46 -1.09 7.50
C GLU A 61 4.48 0.00 7.05
N PHE A 62 3.27 0.02 7.61
CA PHE A 62 2.30 1.07 7.33
C PHE A 62 2.80 2.46 7.77
N ASP A 63 3.47 2.56 8.92
CA ASP A 63 4.07 3.81 9.37
C ASP A 63 5.16 4.32 8.42
N GLU A 64 5.97 3.43 7.85
CA GLU A 64 6.99 3.76 6.85
C GLU A 64 6.33 4.29 5.55
N ILE A 65 5.24 3.67 5.10
CA ILE A 65 4.45 4.12 3.94
C ILE A 65 3.80 5.47 4.24
N ARG A 66 3.09 5.60 5.37
CA ARG A 66 2.41 6.83 5.79
C ARG A 66 3.37 8.01 5.89
N SER A 67 4.56 7.79 6.43
CA SER A 67 5.61 8.81 6.49
C SER A 67 6.11 9.21 5.10
N SER A 68 6.23 8.26 4.19
CA SER A 68 6.65 8.51 2.81
C SER A 68 5.60 9.26 1.99
N VAL A 69 4.32 8.96 2.21
CA VAL A 69 3.20 9.68 1.59
C VAL A 69 3.14 11.11 2.12
N HIS A 70 3.00 11.30 3.44
CA HIS A 70 2.82 12.65 3.99
C HIS A 70 4.07 13.55 3.95
N GLY A 71 5.27 12.97 3.98
CA GLY A 71 6.53 13.73 4.03
C GLY A 71 6.92 14.40 2.70
N SER A 72 6.36 13.94 1.58
CA SER A 72 6.59 14.49 0.24
C SER A 72 5.60 13.87 -0.74
N ASN A 73 4.30 14.23 -0.61
CA ASN A 73 3.15 13.64 -1.31
C ASN A 73 3.37 13.30 -2.80
N ASP A 74 4.24 14.04 -3.49
CA ASP A 74 4.55 13.76 -4.89
C ASP A 74 5.58 12.64 -5.10
N SER A 75 6.52 12.39 -4.20
CA SER A 75 7.63 11.45 -4.46
C SER A 75 7.23 9.98 -4.62
N VAL A 76 6.28 9.49 -3.81
CA VAL A 76 5.79 8.10 -3.91
C VAL A 76 4.88 7.93 -5.12
N LYS A 77 4.00 8.92 -5.35
CA LYS A 77 3.10 8.97 -6.51
C LYS A 77 3.86 9.06 -7.82
N GLU A 78 4.86 9.94 -7.90
CA GLU A 78 5.78 10.05 -9.03
C GLU A 78 6.54 8.76 -9.28
N ARG A 79 7.01 8.08 -8.22
CA ARG A 79 7.64 6.76 -8.35
C ARG A 79 6.68 5.74 -8.94
N PHE A 80 5.45 5.65 -8.42
CA PHE A 80 4.44 4.72 -8.91
C PHE A 80 4.07 4.99 -10.38
N GLU A 81 3.85 6.26 -10.74
CA GLU A 81 3.58 6.64 -12.12
C GLU A 81 4.76 6.37 -13.05
N ALA A 82 6.01 6.64 -12.62
CA ALA A 82 7.21 6.35 -13.40
C ALA A 82 7.40 4.84 -13.62
N GLU A 83 7.05 4.01 -12.64
CA GLU A 83 7.09 2.55 -12.76
C GLU A 83 5.96 2.02 -13.65
N TYR A 84 4.73 2.54 -13.50
CA TYR A 84 3.58 2.17 -14.33
C TYR A 84 3.86 2.43 -15.82
N ARG A 85 4.43 3.61 -16.15
CA ARG A 85 4.83 3.98 -17.52
C ARG A 85 5.99 3.18 -18.10
N LYS A 86 6.75 2.45 -17.27
CA LYS A 86 7.81 1.55 -17.76
C LYS A 86 7.26 0.16 -18.12
N LEU A 87 6.12 -0.20 -17.54
CA LEU A 87 5.50 -1.51 -17.68
C LEU A 87 4.41 -1.54 -18.76
N HIS A 88 3.92 -0.38 -19.20
CA HIS A 88 2.86 -0.19 -20.20
C HIS A 88 3.28 0.84 -21.25
#